data_AF-A0A553NEJ7-F1
#
_entry.id   AF-A0A553NEJ7-F1
#
_cell.length_a   1.000
_cell.length_b   1.000
_cell.length_c   1.000
_cell.angle_alpha   90.00
_cell.angle_beta   90.00
_cell.angle_gamma   90.00
#
_symmetry.space_group_name_H-M   'P 1'
#
loop_
_entity.id
_entity.type
_entity.pdbx_description
1 polymer ?
#
loop_
_entity_poly.entity_id
_entity_poly.type
_entity_poly.pdbx_seq_one_letter_code
_entity_poly.pdbx_strand_id
1 'polypeptide(L)'
;MAMWSTACRRVMRARPIPIALGCPPRPMELVTRLDGQKTASKSSLSASTGGSPHPPLPMREAERPERPERPERLFIQVDLELRAHQPAVLKSYAWFLEEVARILEVGVLVSEGEEEPHKVRKTLLKPVFAHSKHRVQYEMRTYYWVIQLSRLTQSTRDTYLEYVQRNLPEGVSMVVRNHEIRPLPQAILNDLRKRETPEASSSG
;
A
#
# COMPACT_ATOMS: atom_id res chain seq x y z
N MET A 1 44.56 -18.59 42.99
CA MET A 1 44.69 -17.23 43.56
C MET A 1 45.54 -16.41 42.59
N ALA A 2 44.90 -15.59 41.75
CA ALA A 2 45.60 -14.65 40.88
C ALA A 2 45.11 -13.25 41.23
N MET A 3 46.08 -12.42 41.61
CA MET A 3 45.95 -11.07 42.13
C MET A 3 45.50 -10.07 41.06
N TRP A 4 44.89 -8.98 41.54
CA TRP A 4 44.41 -7.80 40.81
C TRP A 4 45.40 -7.20 39.81
N SER A 5 44.86 -6.60 38.74
CA SER A 5 45.37 -5.32 38.25
C SER A 5 44.23 -4.45 37.74
N THR A 6 44.08 -3.31 38.40
CA THR A 6 43.12 -2.26 38.14
C THR A 6 43.77 -1.20 37.24
N ALA A 7 42.94 -0.55 36.42
CA ALA A 7 43.14 0.76 35.79
C ALA A 7 43.80 0.81 34.40
N CYS A 8 42.98 1.10 33.39
CA CYS A 8 43.25 2.27 32.56
C CYS A 8 41.95 2.90 32.06
N ARG A 9 41.65 4.05 32.65
CA ARG A 9 40.57 4.97 32.35
C ARG A 9 40.95 5.76 31.11
N ARG A 10 40.26 5.60 29.98
CA ARG A 10 40.32 6.59 28.88
C ARG A 10 38.93 6.93 28.38
N VAL A 11 38.42 7.99 28.98
CA VAL A 11 37.27 8.79 28.57
C VAL A 11 37.51 9.29 27.14
N MET A 12 36.79 8.76 26.15
CA MET A 12 36.63 9.43 24.86
C MET A 12 35.34 10.26 24.92
N ARG A 13 35.51 11.58 25.11
CA ARG A 13 34.46 12.55 24.86
C ARG A 13 34.26 12.64 23.35
N ALA A 14 33.20 12.03 22.84
CA ALA A 14 32.70 12.30 21.49
C ALA A 14 32.19 13.74 21.45
N ARG A 15 32.70 14.53 20.49
CA ARG A 15 32.21 15.88 20.22
C ARG A 15 30.85 15.79 19.53
N PRO A 16 29.82 16.58 19.91
CA PRO A 16 28.57 16.62 19.17
C PRO A 16 28.78 17.35 17.83
N ILE A 17 28.31 16.71 16.75
CA ILE A 17 28.24 17.27 15.40
C ILE A 17 27.07 18.27 15.37
N PRO A 18 27.24 19.52 14.90
CA PRO A 18 26.13 20.44 14.80
C PRO A 18 25.14 19.98 13.72
N ILE A 19 23.88 19.82 14.16
CA ILE A 19 22.70 19.54 13.34
C ILE A 19 22.47 20.78 12.47
N ALA A 20 22.82 20.69 11.18
CA ALA A 20 22.41 21.68 10.21
C ALA A 20 20.91 21.54 9.96
N LEU A 21 20.18 22.55 10.42
CA LEU A 21 18.75 22.77 10.19
C LEU A 21 18.43 22.70 8.70
N GLY A 22 17.35 21.98 8.39
CA GLY A 22 16.83 21.79 7.04
C GLY A 22 16.48 23.11 6.35
N CYS A 23 16.82 23.18 5.08
CA CYS A 23 16.28 24.16 4.15
C CYS A 23 14.91 23.65 3.69
N PRO A 24 13.79 24.37 3.91
CA PRO A 24 12.49 23.96 3.38
C PRO A 24 12.48 24.05 1.84
N PRO A 25 11.75 23.16 1.15
CA PRO A 25 11.61 23.25 -0.30
C PRO A 25 10.87 24.54 -0.69
N ARG A 26 11.42 25.27 -1.66
CA ARG A 26 10.84 26.52 -2.16
C ARG A 26 9.52 26.24 -2.91
N PRO A 27 8.50 27.09 -2.75
CA PRO A 27 7.28 27.01 -3.55
C PRO A 27 7.59 27.35 -5.01
N MET A 28 7.05 26.54 -5.93
CA MET A 28 7.07 26.81 -7.37
C MET A 28 6.15 28.00 -7.65
N GLU A 29 6.72 29.15 -7.99
CA GLU A 29 5.95 30.31 -8.43
C GLU A 29 5.32 30.04 -9.80
N LEU A 30 3.99 30.08 -9.81
CA LEU A 30 3.14 30.05 -10.98
C LEU A 30 3.29 31.38 -11.74
N VAL A 31 3.95 31.37 -12.89
CA VAL A 31 4.04 32.54 -13.77
C VAL A 31 2.68 32.77 -14.42
N THR A 32 1.88 33.68 -13.85
CA THR A 32 0.72 34.25 -14.53
C THR A 32 1.20 35.39 -15.42
N ARG A 33 1.19 35.16 -16.74
CA ARG A 33 1.30 36.22 -17.76
C ARG A 33 -0.12 36.69 -18.12
N LEU A 34 -0.46 37.88 -17.68
CA LEU A 34 -1.57 38.67 -18.19
C LEU A 34 -0.96 39.85 -18.95
N ASP A 35 -1.28 39.98 -20.24
CA ASP A 35 -1.65 41.27 -20.85
C ASP A 35 -2.17 41.06 -22.29
N GLY A 36 -3.29 41.74 -22.58
CA GLY A 36 -3.90 41.87 -23.91
C GLY A 36 -3.07 42.76 -24.84
N GLN A 37 -3.44 43.08 -26.08
CA GLN A 37 -4.76 43.33 -26.67
C GLN A 37 -4.67 43.35 -28.21
N LYS A 38 -5.84 43.13 -28.85
CA LYS A 38 -6.36 43.67 -30.13
C LYS A 38 -5.71 43.27 -31.47
N THR A 39 -6.54 42.73 -32.37
CA THR A 39 -7.18 43.50 -33.45
C THR A 39 -8.37 42.73 -34.05
N ALA A 40 -9.35 43.49 -34.54
CA ALA A 40 -10.63 43.02 -35.05
C ALA A 40 -10.54 42.52 -36.49
N SER A 41 -11.36 41.53 -36.85
CA SER A 41 -11.90 41.40 -38.20
C SER A 41 -13.32 40.81 -38.14
N LYS A 42 -14.23 41.49 -38.85
CA LYS A 42 -15.65 41.13 -39.06
C LYS A 42 -15.76 40.12 -40.20
N SER A 43 -16.61 39.10 -40.05
CA SER A 43 -17.41 38.47 -41.11
C SER A 43 -18.43 37.53 -40.44
N SER A 44 -19.70 37.92 -40.36
CA SER A 44 -20.82 37.60 -41.29
C SER A 44 -21.48 36.24 -41.03
N LEU A 45 -22.67 36.31 -40.41
CA LEU A 45 -23.94 35.62 -40.78
C LEU A 45 -23.94 34.09 -41.01
N SER A 46 -24.65 33.34 -40.16
CA SER A 46 -26.02 32.85 -40.44
C SER A 46 -26.49 31.83 -39.39
N ALA A 47 -27.80 31.83 -39.14
CA ALA A 47 -28.49 31.02 -38.14
C ALA A 47 -29.16 29.78 -38.76
N SER A 48 -29.29 28.70 -37.97
CA SER A 48 -30.44 27.77 -37.96
C SER A 48 -30.29 26.85 -36.71
N THR A 49 -31.13 27.01 -35.69
CA THR A 49 -32.43 26.33 -35.46
C THR A 49 -32.30 24.83 -35.16
N GLY A 50 -32.69 24.44 -33.95
CA GLY A 50 -33.33 23.14 -33.71
C GLY A 50 -32.59 22.17 -32.78
N GLY A 51 -32.63 22.41 -31.47
CA GLY A 51 -32.34 21.39 -30.46
C GLY A 51 -33.36 21.50 -29.34
N SER A 52 -34.37 20.61 -29.35
CA SER A 52 -35.43 20.57 -28.34
C SER A 52 -34.87 20.50 -26.92
N PRO A 53 -35.50 21.15 -25.93
CA PRO A 53 -35.18 20.92 -24.53
C PRO A 53 -35.70 19.54 -24.17
N HIS A 54 -34.80 18.56 -24.03
CA HIS A 54 -35.16 17.32 -23.36
C HIS A 54 -35.66 17.67 -21.94
N PRO A 55 -36.81 17.13 -21.50
CA PRO A 55 -37.22 17.27 -20.12
C PRO A 55 -36.14 16.65 -19.22
N PRO A 56 -35.82 17.25 -18.07
CA PRO A 56 -34.91 16.65 -17.12
C PRO A 56 -35.49 15.29 -16.74
N LEU A 57 -34.75 14.22 -17.05
CA LEU A 57 -35.10 12.89 -16.57
C LEU A 57 -35.23 12.95 -15.04
N PRO A 58 -36.27 12.34 -14.45
CA PRO A 58 -36.41 12.31 -13.00
C PRO A 58 -35.12 11.75 -12.43
N MET A 59 -34.49 12.52 -11.54
CA MET A 59 -33.34 12.04 -10.78
C MET A 59 -33.76 10.72 -10.14
N ARG A 60 -33.21 9.62 -10.66
CA ARG A 60 -33.33 8.31 -10.04
C ARG A 60 -32.86 8.50 -8.61
N GLU A 61 -33.81 8.45 -7.67
CA GLU A 61 -33.53 8.31 -6.25
C GLU A 61 -32.47 7.22 -6.15
N ALA A 62 -31.28 7.58 -5.71
CA ALA A 62 -30.19 6.65 -5.55
C ALA A 62 -30.68 5.59 -4.55
N GLU A 63 -31.08 4.43 -5.06
CA GLU A 63 -31.39 3.26 -4.25
C GLU A 63 -30.21 3.08 -3.30
N ARG A 64 -30.46 3.39 -2.03
CA ARG A 64 -29.50 3.15 -0.96
C ARG A 64 -29.22 1.65 -1.02
N PRO A 65 -27.96 1.22 -1.25
CA PRO A 65 -27.68 -0.19 -1.39
C PRO A 65 -28.17 -0.92 -0.14
N GLU A 66 -29.05 -1.90 -0.35
CA GLU A 66 -29.60 -2.70 0.73
C GLU A 66 -28.45 -3.32 1.52
N ARG A 67 -28.46 -3.14 2.84
CA ARG A 67 -27.43 -3.73 3.70
C ARG A 67 -27.55 -5.25 3.57
N PRO A 68 -26.45 -5.96 3.30
CA PRO A 68 -26.51 -7.40 3.18
C PRO A 68 -27.03 -8.00 4.49
N GLU A 69 -28.00 -8.91 4.41
CA GLU A 69 -28.53 -9.66 5.56
C GLU A 69 -27.47 -10.54 6.24
N ARG A 70 -26.32 -10.74 5.59
CA ARG A 70 -25.23 -11.58 6.08
C ARG A 70 -24.29 -10.79 7.01
N PRO A 71 -23.83 -11.40 8.10
CA PRO A 71 -22.84 -10.78 8.98
C PRO A 71 -21.55 -10.48 8.20
N GLU A 72 -20.94 -9.34 8.50
CA GLU A 72 -19.67 -8.93 7.89
C GLU A 72 -18.54 -9.91 8.26
N ARG A 73 -17.62 -10.15 7.32
CA ARG A 73 -16.39 -10.89 7.62
C ARG A 73 -15.44 -10.00 8.41
N LEU A 74 -14.79 -10.59 9.42
CA LEU A 74 -13.81 -9.90 10.26
C LEU A 74 -12.41 -10.40 9.94
N PHE A 75 -11.45 -9.49 9.94
CA PHE A 75 -10.04 -9.79 9.70
C PHE A 75 -9.23 -9.38 10.93
N ILE A 76 -8.43 -10.32 11.44
CA ILE A 76 -7.45 -10.02 12.49
C ILE A 76 -6.42 -9.06 11.93
N GLN A 77 -5.94 -9.38 10.73
CA GLN A 77 -4.84 -8.70 10.08
C GLN A 77 -4.98 -8.79 8.56
N VAL A 78 -4.54 -7.73 7.87
CA VAL A 78 -4.40 -7.71 6.42
C VAL A 78 -2.99 -7.23 6.09
N ASP A 79 -2.22 -8.07 5.42
CA ASP A 79 -0.84 -7.76 5.03
C ASP A 79 -0.81 -7.28 3.59
N LEU A 80 -0.20 -6.13 3.37
CA LEU A 80 0.12 -5.58 2.07
C LEU A 80 1.62 -5.73 1.85
N GLU A 81 1.99 -6.62 0.94
CA GLU A 81 3.38 -6.80 0.50
C GLU A 81 3.56 -6.12 -0.85
N LEU A 82 4.29 -5.01 -0.85
CA LEU A 82 4.63 -4.24 -2.04
C LEU A 82 6.00 -4.65 -2.57
N ARG A 83 6.10 -4.71 -3.89
CA ARG A 83 7.32 -5.09 -4.61
C ARG A 83 7.58 -4.10 -5.72
N ALA A 84 8.80 -3.56 -5.81
CA ALA A 84 9.15 -2.61 -6.87
C ALA A 84 10.64 -2.67 -7.23
N HIS A 85 10.97 -2.22 -8.44
CA HIS A 85 12.37 -2.06 -8.85
C HIS A 85 12.99 -0.74 -8.38
N GLN A 86 12.17 0.29 -8.18
CA GLN A 86 12.60 1.62 -7.76
C GLN A 86 12.27 1.85 -6.27
N PRO A 87 13.28 2.06 -5.39
CA PRO A 87 13.04 2.20 -3.96
C PRO A 87 12.37 3.53 -3.59
N ALA A 88 12.61 4.59 -4.35
CA ALA A 88 12.01 5.90 -4.11
C ALA A 88 10.48 5.86 -4.27
N VAL A 89 10.00 5.19 -5.31
CA VAL A 89 8.56 5.00 -5.58
C VAL A 89 7.91 4.19 -4.47
N LEU A 90 8.60 3.13 -4.02
CA LEU A 90 8.12 2.26 -2.95
C LEU A 90 7.96 3.04 -1.64
N LYS A 91 8.95 3.86 -1.27
CA LYS A 91 8.92 4.70 -0.07
C LYS A 91 7.81 5.76 -0.13
N SER A 92 7.63 6.43 -1.26
CA SER A 92 6.55 7.41 -1.41
C SER A 92 5.17 6.76 -1.34
N TYR A 93 5.03 5.57 -1.92
CA TYR A 93 3.76 4.87 -1.90
C TYR A 93 3.45 4.30 -0.51
N ALA A 94 4.44 3.80 0.21
CA ALA A 94 4.28 3.38 1.60
C ALA A 94 3.78 4.53 2.49
N TRP A 95 4.37 5.72 2.37
CA TRP A 95 3.90 6.92 3.07
C TRP A 95 2.44 7.25 2.73
N PHE A 96 2.05 7.13 1.46
CA PHE A 96 0.66 7.32 1.03
C PHE A 96 -0.27 6.29 1.69
N LEU A 97 0.12 5.02 1.78
CA LEU A 97 -0.70 3.98 2.43
C LEU A 97 -0.90 4.22 3.93
N GLU A 98 0.14 4.69 4.62
CA GLU A 98 0.07 5.09 6.03
C GLU A 98 -0.89 6.27 6.22
N GLU A 99 -0.82 7.27 5.34
CA GLU A 99 -1.69 8.45 5.42
C GLU A 99 -3.16 8.09 5.16
N VAL A 100 -3.42 7.21 4.20
CA VAL A 100 -4.78 6.69 3.95
C VAL A 100 -5.30 5.91 5.17
N ALA A 101 -4.45 5.08 5.78
CA ALA A 101 -4.82 4.35 7.00
C ALA A 101 -5.11 5.31 8.16
N ARG A 102 -4.35 6.39 8.29
CA ARG A 102 -4.56 7.45 9.30
C ARG A 102 -5.91 8.15 9.12
N ILE A 103 -6.26 8.52 7.88
CA ILE A 103 -7.53 9.21 7.57
C ILE A 103 -8.73 8.30 7.79
N LEU A 104 -8.62 7.02 7.46
CA LEU A 104 -9.67 6.01 7.67
C LEU A 104 -9.67 5.42 9.09
N GLU A 105 -8.80 5.91 9.97
CA GLU A 105 -8.63 5.45 11.35
C GLU A 105 -8.42 3.93 11.47
N VAL A 106 -7.69 3.36 10.51
CA VAL A 106 -7.29 1.94 10.52
C VAL A 106 -6.00 1.79 11.31
N GLY A 107 -5.95 0.82 12.22
CA GLY A 107 -4.76 0.55 13.02
C GLY A 107 -3.65 -0.10 12.19
N VAL A 108 -2.54 0.61 11.98
CA VAL A 108 -1.31 0.07 11.37
C VAL A 108 -0.43 -0.54 12.47
N LEU A 109 -0.07 -1.82 12.34
CA LEU A 109 0.81 -2.53 13.28
C LEU A 109 2.28 -2.34 12.92
N VAL A 110 2.59 -2.55 11.64
CA VAL A 110 3.96 -2.58 11.12
C VAL A 110 3.94 -1.88 9.77
N SER A 111 4.90 -0.99 9.54
CA SER A 111 5.19 -0.41 8.24
C SER A 111 6.71 -0.34 8.05
N GLU A 112 7.25 -1.38 7.43
CA GLU A 112 8.70 -1.57 7.33
C GLU A 112 9.09 -1.98 5.91
N GLY A 113 10.18 -1.39 5.43
CA GLY A 113 10.82 -1.72 4.16
C GLY A 113 12.11 -2.48 4.38
N GLU A 114 12.42 -3.41 3.48
CA GLU A 114 13.71 -4.10 3.49
C GLU A 114 14.81 -3.16 2.98
N GLU A 115 15.87 -2.96 3.76
CA GLU A 115 16.98 -2.07 3.38
C GLU A 115 17.75 -2.61 2.17
N GLU A 116 17.90 -3.94 2.10
CA GLU A 116 18.62 -4.61 1.02
C GLU A 116 17.65 -5.12 -0.07
N PRO A 117 17.92 -4.84 -1.36
CA PRO A 117 17.11 -5.41 -2.42
C PRO A 117 17.46 -6.87 -2.65
N HIS A 118 16.45 -7.66 -3.01
CA HIS A 118 16.63 -8.97 -3.59
C HIS A 118 17.23 -8.86 -4.99
N LYS A 119 18.46 -9.38 -5.16
CA LYS A 119 19.26 -9.27 -6.39
C LYS A 119 19.26 -10.60 -7.13
N VAL A 120 18.68 -10.62 -8.34
CA VAL A 120 18.77 -11.77 -9.25
C VAL A 120 19.75 -11.43 -10.37
N ARG A 121 20.82 -12.22 -10.50
CA ARG A 121 21.86 -12.02 -11.53
C ARG A 121 21.73 -13.05 -12.64
N LYS A 122 21.77 -12.59 -13.90
CA LYS A 122 21.77 -13.44 -15.09
C LYS A 122 22.95 -13.07 -15.98
N THR A 123 23.70 -14.07 -16.45
CA THR A 123 24.87 -13.85 -17.31
C THR A 123 24.61 -14.36 -18.70
N LEU A 124 24.76 -13.49 -19.70
CA LEU A 124 24.57 -13.81 -21.11
C LEU A 124 25.89 -13.64 -21.86
N LEU A 125 26.02 -14.34 -22.99
CA LEU A 125 27.11 -14.08 -23.93
C LEU A 125 26.90 -12.71 -24.57
N LYS A 126 27.96 -11.90 -24.67
CA LYS A 126 27.90 -10.59 -25.34
C LYS A 126 27.75 -10.73 -26.86
N PRO A 127 28.51 -11.61 -27.55
CA PRO A 127 28.38 -11.80 -28.99
C PRO A 127 27.44 -12.98 -29.33
N VAL A 128 27.02 -13.01 -30.59
CA VAL A 128 26.07 -14.01 -31.12
C VAL A 128 26.69 -15.40 -31.25
N PHE A 129 27.98 -15.52 -31.60
CA PHE A 129 28.63 -16.82 -31.85
C PHE A 129 29.95 -17.00 -31.09
N ALA A 130 30.13 -18.20 -30.53
CA ALA A 130 31.38 -18.85 -30.09
C ALA A 130 32.46 -18.00 -29.38
N HIS A 131 32.07 -17.09 -28.48
CA HIS A 131 33.04 -16.40 -27.61
C HIS A 131 32.62 -16.46 -26.14
N SER A 132 32.96 -17.57 -25.47
CA SER A 132 32.61 -17.81 -24.06
C SER A 132 33.24 -16.83 -23.05
N LYS A 133 34.33 -16.15 -23.43
CA LYS A 133 35.06 -15.20 -22.54
C LYS A 133 34.34 -13.86 -22.38
N HIS A 134 33.58 -13.42 -23.39
CA HIS A 134 32.90 -12.13 -23.37
C HIS A 134 31.46 -12.32 -22.88
N ARG A 135 31.21 -12.02 -21.60
CA ARG A 135 29.89 -12.16 -20.96
C ARG A 135 29.40 -10.81 -20.43
N VAL A 136 28.10 -10.59 -20.50
CA VAL A 136 27.42 -9.46 -19.85
C VAL A 136 26.65 -10.01 -18.66
N GLN A 137 26.78 -9.35 -17.50
CA GLN A 137 26.00 -9.67 -16.32
C GLN A 137 24.89 -8.65 -16.16
N TYR A 138 23.65 -9.13 -16.13
CA TYR A 138 22.46 -8.35 -15.82
C TYR A 138 22.06 -8.60 -14.37
N GLU A 139 21.61 -7.55 -13.68
CA GLU A 139 21.11 -7.62 -12.30
C GLU A 139 19.70 -7.03 -12.27
N MET A 140 18.75 -7.79 -11.72
CA MET A 140 17.41 -7.32 -11.42
C MET A 140 17.30 -7.12 -9.91
N ARG A 141 16.93 -5.92 -9.47
CA ARG A 141 16.77 -5.56 -8.06
C ARG A 141 15.30 -5.45 -7.72
N THR A 142 14.86 -6.13 -6.68
CA THR A 142 13.49 -6.03 -6.18
C THR A 142 13.53 -5.61 -4.73
N TYR A 143 12.87 -4.50 -4.42
CA TYR A 143 12.70 -3.97 -3.08
C TYR A 143 11.32 -4.39 -2.56
N TYR A 144 11.24 -4.65 -1.26
CA TYR A 144 10.02 -5.06 -0.58
C TYR A 144 9.63 -4.04 0.47
N TRP A 145 8.33 -3.84 0.62
CA TRP A 145 7.75 -3.06 1.70
C TRP A 145 6.51 -3.77 2.22
N VAL A 146 6.43 -3.95 3.53
CA VAL A 146 5.32 -4.64 4.18
C VAL A 146 4.58 -3.67 5.07
N ILE A 147 3.26 -3.60 4.88
CA ILE A 147 2.34 -2.87 5.76
C ILE A 147 1.33 -3.86 6.32
N GLN A 148 1.18 -3.87 7.63
CA GLN A 148 0.24 -4.75 8.33
C GLN A 148 -0.86 -3.91 8.97
N LEU A 149 -2.09 -4.13 8.52
CA LEU A 149 -3.28 -3.49 9.08
C LEU A 149 -3.93 -4.43 10.09
N SER A 150 -4.42 -3.90 11.20
CA SER A 150 -5.07 -4.65 12.28
C SER A 150 -6.57 -4.42 12.34
N ARG A 151 -7.30 -5.46 12.75
CA ARG A 151 -8.72 -5.40 13.15
C ARG A 151 -9.58 -4.68 12.13
N LEU A 152 -9.76 -5.31 10.97
CA LEU A 152 -10.55 -4.75 9.88
C LEU A 152 -11.87 -5.49 9.71
N THR A 153 -12.94 -4.76 9.39
CA THR A 153 -14.16 -5.33 8.82
C THR A 153 -14.01 -5.50 7.30
N GLN A 154 -14.88 -6.30 6.70
CA GLN A 154 -14.89 -6.53 5.26
C GLN A 154 -15.08 -5.24 4.46
N SER A 155 -16.08 -4.43 4.82
CA SER A 155 -16.43 -3.20 4.12
C SER A 155 -15.30 -2.15 4.20
N THR A 156 -14.70 -1.99 5.37
CA THR A 156 -13.55 -1.08 5.56
C THR A 156 -12.33 -1.55 4.78
N ARG A 157 -12.00 -2.85 4.82
CA ARG A 157 -10.90 -3.41 4.03
C ARG A 157 -11.14 -3.19 2.53
N ASP A 158 -12.34 -3.46 2.04
CA ASP A 158 -12.66 -3.36 0.62
C ASP A 158 -12.58 -1.90 0.15
N THR A 159 -13.05 -0.95 0.97
CA THR A 159 -12.93 0.49 0.70
C THR A 159 -11.47 0.95 0.70
N TYR A 160 -10.68 0.48 1.67
CA TYR A 160 -9.24 0.77 1.72
C TYR A 160 -8.52 0.23 0.49
N LEU A 161 -8.73 -1.04 0.14
CA LEU A 161 -8.11 -1.68 -1.01
C LEU A 161 -8.56 -1.07 -2.33
N GLU A 162 -9.82 -0.64 -2.46
CA GLU A 162 -10.32 0.04 -3.65
C GLU A 162 -9.53 1.32 -3.91
N TYR A 163 -9.37 2.17 -2.89
CA TYR A 163 -8.63 3.42 -3.03
C TYR A 163 -7.14 3.17 -3.32
N VAL A 164 -6.55 2.21 -2.62
CA VAL A 164 -5.14 1.85 -2.76
C VAL A 164 -4.85 1.30 -4.17
N GLN A 165 -5.62 0.31 -4.62
CA GLN A 165 -5.41 -0.35 -5.92
C GLN A 165 -5.62 0.61 -7.09
N ARG A 166 -6.56 1.56 -6.99
CA ARG A 166 -6.77 2.58 -8.03
C ARG A 166 -5.58 3.52 -8.19
N ASN A 167 -4.81 3.72 -7.13
CA ASN A 167 -3.66 4.61 -7.12
C ASN A 167 -2.32 3.85 -7.13
N LEU A 168 -2.31 2.57 -7.52
CA LEU A 168 -1.08 1.77 -7.57
C LEU A 168 -0.17 2.27 -8.71
N PRO A 169 1.05 2.74 -8.42
CA PRO A 169 1.95 3.29 -9.43
C PRO A 169 2.54 2.21 -10.34
N GLU A 170 2.98 2.62 -11.54
CA GLU A 170 3.58 1.73 -12.52
C GLU A 170 4.87 1.07 -11.98
N GLY A 171 5.04 -0.21 -12.28
CA GLY A 171 6.21 -0.97 -11.84
C GLY A 171 6.20 -1.35 -10.36
N VAL A 172 5.08 -1.15 -9.66
CA VAL A 172 4.83 -1.69 -8.32
C VAL A 172 3.82 -2.83 -8.40
N SER A 173 4.16 -3.97 -7.80
CA SER A 173 3.26 -5.10 -7.61
C SER A 173 2.83 -5.16 -6.15
N MET A 174 1.56 -5.41 -5.91
CA MET A 174 1.01 -5.54 -4.57
C MET A 174 0.42 -6.94 -4.37
N VAL A 175 0.79 -7.59 -3.27
CA VAL A 175 0.20 -8.85 -2.82
C VAL A 175 -0.54 -8.57 -1.52
N VAL A 176 -1.82 -8.95 -1.47
CA VAL A 176 -2.67 -8.78 -0.29
C VAL A 176 -2.89 -10.15 0.36
N ARG A 177 -2.52 -10.30 1.64
CA ARG A 177 -2.80 -11.51 2.42
C ARG A 177 -3.83 -11.19 3.49
N ASN A 178 -4.93 -11.93 3.49
CA ASN A 178 -6.05 -11.70 4.39
C ASN A 178 -6.07 -12.77 5.49
N HIS A 179 -6.03 -12.34 6.76
CA HIS A 179 -6.18 -13.22 7.92
C HIS A 179 -7.59 -13.08 8.51
N GLU A 180 -8.50 -13.93 8.05
CA GLU A 180 -9.92 -13.90 8.41
C GLU A 180 -10.20 -14.61 9.74
N ILE A 181 -11.06 -14.02 10.59
CA ILE A 181 -11.60 -14.66 11.79
C ILE A 181 -12.79 -15.50 11.37
N ARG A 182 -12.72 -16.80 11.61
CA ARG A 182 -13.86 -17.71 11.42
C ARG A 182 -14.16 -18.48 12.69
N PRO A 183 -15.44 -18.77 12.96
CA PRO A 183 -15.81 -19.71 14.00
C PRO A 183 -15.30 -21.11 13.65
N LEU A 184 -15.16 -21.94 14.67
CA LEU A 184 -14.82 -23.35 14.48
C LEU A 184 -15.85 -24.02 13.56
N PRO A 185 -15.42 -24.87 12.61
CA PRO A 185 -16.33 -25.63 11.76
C PRO A 185 -17.31 -26.47 12.60
N GLN A 186 -18.57 -26.51 12.17
CA GLN A 186 -19.65 -27.19 12.91
C GLN A 186 -19.37 -28.68 13.16
N ALA A 187 -18.71 -29.36 12.22
CA ALA A 187 -18.33 -30.77 12.39
C ALA A 187 -17.46 -30.97 13.63
N ILE A 188 -16.42 -30.15 13.78
CA ILE A 188 -15.51 -30.19 14.92
C ILE A 188 -16.25 -29.80 16.21
N LEU A 189 -17.12 -28.79 16.15
CA LEU A 189 -17.92 -28.37 17.30
C LEU A 189 -18.83 -29.50 17.81
N ASN A 190 -19.48 -30.23 16.90
CA ASN A 190 -20.36 -31.34 17.24
C ASN A 190 -19.58 -32.51 17.87
N ASP A 191 -18.38 -32.80 17.38
CA ASP A 191 -17.52 -33.85 17.93
C ASP A 191 -17.02 -33.49 19.33
N LEU A 192 -16.65 -32.22 19.57
CA LEU A 192 -16.28 -31.73 20.90
C LEU A 192 -17.47 -31.84 21.87
N ARG A 193 -18.66 -31.42 21.44
CA ARG A 193 -19.88 -31.47 22.27
C ARG A 193 -20.28 -32.90 22.66
N LYS A 194 -20.08 -33.88 21.76
CA LYS A 194 -20.30 -35.31 22.07
C LYS A 194 -19.33 -35.84 23.12
N ARG A 195 -18.08 -35.38 23.15
CA ARG A 195 -17.08 -35.79 24.16
C ARG A 195 -17.41 -35.26 25.56
N GLU A 196 -18.06 -34.11 25.65
CA GLU A 196 -18.44 -33.48 26.93
C GLU A 196 -19.68 -34.12 27.58
N THR A 197 -20.40 -35.00 26.88
CA THR A 197 -21.49 -35.80 27.46
C THR A 197 -21.00 -37.23 27.71
N PRO A 198 -20.34 -37.51 28.86
CA PRO A 198 -20.11 -38.88 29.26
C PRO A 198 -21.46 -39.48 29.66
N GLU A 199 -21.89 -40.45 28.86
CA GLU A 199 -22.88 -41.49 29.14
C GLU A 199 -23.55 -41.46 30.53
N ALA A 200 -24.51 -40.55 30.72
CA ALA A 200 -25.43 -40.58 31.86
C ALA A 200 -26.61 -41.55 31.65
N SER A 201 -26.47 -42.51 30.73
CA SER A 201 -27.54 -43.41 30.29
C SER A 201 -27.15 -44.89 30.19
N SER A 202 -26.21 -45.36 31.02
CA SER A 202 -26.02 -46.80 31.26
C SER A 202 -26.30 -47.14 32.72
N SER A 203 -27.56 -47.00 33.13
CA SER A 203 -28.12 -47.68 34.30
C SER A 203 -29.02 -48.81 33.81
N GLY A 204 -28.54 -50.04 33.97
CA GLY A 204 -29.24 -51.30 33.73
C GLY A 204 -28.56 -52.39 34.53
#